data_AF-A0AAN5CF07-F1
#
_entry.id   AF-A0AAN5CF07-F1
#
_cell.length_a   1.000
_cell.length_b   1.000
_cell.length_c   1.000
_cell.angle_alpha   90.00
_cell.angle_beta   90.00
_cell.angle_gamma   90.00
#
_symmetry.space_group_name_H-M   'P 1'
#
loop_
_entity.id
_entity.type
_entity.pdbx_description
1 polymer ?
#
loop_
_entity_poly.entity_id
_entity_poly.type
_entity_poly.pdbx_seq_one_letter_code
_entity_poly.pdbx_strand_id
1 'polypeptide(L)'
;NAIVKVINLTPRMRLLLLLQFLPVLVPACLTGYSLVYDGQCFIKYSSNTQNYADAKNTCASGDSHLPQFYSQQDVNNFLSMYKASDYYWIGLLCDGEKFVWEDGTVANYTNFLNAEICDAAHVTYRYNIFAYDGKWRSSSDGTYFYVVPICVANVRSWTCDSYYLMEQGKSDDTCYLVDSKPTAQSVAEANCESQRAHLSTIHDQAFNDFVKRTAVGHGLTMGIFIGLKHDSQNDKYVWSDLSEVDYTNFAPGFPDETFGECVAMGINLFPGKWINAECSEPLPYICAKPALTYDDSVSPQGCVEDAEFYPGDEVFSPTWGSATGPALCDYPLMDLDKSKKVTVEILFFESNSCCDTLTIYDGLVGTKVLKTLTGYYGFTSINVTSTSNAIRMEWNAKSGAHVRGWHARVSSA
;
A
#
# COMPACT_ATOMS: atom_id res chain seq x y z
N ASN A 1 -13.59 -27.33 -52.67
CA ASN A 1 -14.88 -26.91 -52.06
C ASN A 1 -14.84 -27.08 -50.55
N ALA A 2 -14.34 -26.08 -49.83
CA ALA A 2 -14.49 -25.98 -48.38
C ALA A 2 -15.20 -24.65 -48.09
N ILE A 3 -16.32 -24.75 -47.37
CA ILE A 3 -17.35 -23.74 -47.20
C ILE A 3 -16.89 -22.71 -46.15
N VAL A 4 -16.84 -21.44 -46.53
CA VAL A 4 -16.69 -20.30 -45.61
C VAL A 4 -18.04 -20.09 -44.93
N LYS A 5 -18.15 -20.40 -43.63
CA LYS A 5 -19.28 -19.98 -42.80
C LYS A 5 -18.99 -18.57 -42.27
N VAL A 6 -19.59 -17.57 -42.91
CA VAL A 6 -19.72 -16.22 -42.36
C VAL A 6 -20.72 -16.29 -41.21
N ILE A 7 -20.25 -16.15 -39.97
CA ILE A 7 -21.11 -16.04 -38.80
C ILE A 7 -21.54 -14.57 -38.69
N ASN A 8 -22.78 -14.28 -39.08
CA ASN A 8 -23.40 -12.99 -38.81
C ASN A 8 -23.74 -12.89 -37.31
N LEU A 9 -23.01 -12.06 -36.58
CA LEU A 9 -23.25 -11.74 -35.18
C LEU A 9 -24.40 -10.74 -35.06
N THR A 10 -25.39 -11.04 -34.22
CA THR A 10 -26.57 -10.19 -33.99
C THR A 10 -26.24 -8.98 -33.10
N PRO A 11 -27.06 -7.90 -33.11
CA PRO A 11 -26.76 -6.63 -32.43
C PRO A 11 -26.63 -6.73 -30.90
N ARG A 12 -27.12 -7.82 -30.29
CA ARG A 12 -26.98 -8.08 -28.84
C ARG A 12 -25.56 -8.47 -28.41
N MET A 13 -24.67 -8.81 -29.35
CA MET A 13 -23.26 -9.10 -29.05
C MET A 13 -22.34 -7.87 -29.12
N ARG A 14 -22.87 -6.69 -29.45
CA ARG A 14 -22.11 -5.44 -29.39
C ARG A 14 -22.05 -4.81 -28.00
N LEU A 15 -22.81 -5.32 -27.02
CA LEU A 15 -22.88 -4.78 -25.66
C LEU A 15 -21.92 -5.46 -24.66
N LEU A 16 -21.21 -6.52 -25.07
CA LEU A 16 -20.24 -7.24 -24.22
C LEU A 16 -18.77 -6.86 -24.49
N LEU A 17 -18.53 -5.84 -25.33
CA LEU A 17 -17.18 -5.36 -25.69
C LEU A 17 -16.84 -3.99 -25.09
N LEU A 18 -17.66 -3.47 -24.17
CA LEU A 18 -17.42 -2.22 -23.43
C LEU A 18 -17.12 -2.45 -21.93
N LEU A 19 -16.70 -3.67 -21.57
CA LEU A 19 -16.24 -4.03 -20.22
C LEU A 19 -14.73 -4.31 -20.20
N GLN A 20 -13.96 -3.62 -21.03
CA GLN A 20 -12.51 -3.59 -20.89
C GLN A 20 -12.13 -2.28 -20.19
N PHE A 21 -11.26 -2.38 -19.19
CA PHE A 21 -10.63 -1.30 -18.42
C PHE A 21 -11.36 -0.78 -17.16
N LEU A 22 -12.16 -1.60 -16.46
CA LEU A 22 -12.41 -1.31 -15.05
C LEU A 22 -11.23 -1.88 -14.22
N PRO A 23 -10.54 -1.05 -13.41
CA PRO A 23 -9.48 -1.53 -12.54
C PRO A 23 -10.00 -2.66 -11.65
N VAL A 24 -9.27 -3.78 -11.59
CA VAL A 24 -9.63 -4.87 -10.68
C VAL A 24 -9.28 -4.41 -9.27
N LEU A 25 -10.31 -4.16 -8.46
CA LEU A 25 -10.18 -3.98 -7.03
C LEU A 25 -9.83 -5.34 -6.41
N VAL A 26 -8.63 -5.45 -5.86
CA VAL A 26 -8.17 -6.65 -5.16
C VAL A 26 -8.24 -6.36 -3.66
N PRO A 27 -9.13 -7.00 -2.89
CA PRO A 27 -9.12 -6.87 -1.44
C PRO A 27 -7.89 -7.61 -0.90
N ALA A 28 -7.00 -6.89 -0.21
CA ALA A 28 -5.85 -7.50 0.44
C ALA A 28 -5.54 -6.81 1.77
N CYS A 29 -4.83 -7.54 2.62
CA CYS A 29 -4.44 -7.08 3.95
C CYS A 29 -3.13 -6.32 3.93
N LEU A 30 -3.02 -5.32 4.82
CA LEU A 30 -1.77 -4.64 5.12
C LEU A 30 -0.68 -5.63 5.54
N THR A 31 0.56 -5.25 5.34
CA THR A 31 1.71 -6.08 5.70
C THR A 31 1.70 -6.50 7.17
N GLY A 32 1.96 -7.79 7.38
CA GLY A 32 1.90 -8.43 8.69
C GLY A 32 0.51 -8.92 9.08
N TYR A 33 -0.56 -8.44 8.44
CA TYR A 33 -1.91 -8.94 8.66
C TYR A 33 -2.19 -10.15 7.78
N SER A 34 -2.93 -11.12 8.32
CA SER A 34 -3.42 -12.28 7.59
C SER A 34 -4.88 -12.07 7.23
N LEU A 35 -5.26 -12.33 5.97
CA LEU A 35 -6.66 -12.35 5.56
C LEU A 35 -7.32 -13.58 6.19
N VAL A 36 -8.31 -13.35 7.04
CA VAL A 36 -8.98 -14.42 7.78
C VAL A 36 -10.26 -14.82 7.06
N TYR A 37 -11.05 -13.85 6.60
CA TYR A 37 -12.26 -14.02 5.79
C TYR A 37 -12.84 -12.64 5.37
N ASP A 38 -13.92 -12.67 4.57
CA ASP A 38 -14.69 -11.56 3.99
C ASP A 38 -14.40 -10.17 4.59
N GLY A 39 -13.38 -9.51 4.04
CA GLY A 39 -13.08 -8.11 4.35
C GLY A 39 -12.32 -7.81 5.64
N GLN A 40 -11.86 -8.80 6.41
CA GLN A 40 -11.17 -8.58 7.69
C GLN A 40 -9.76 -9.18 7.72
N CYS A 41 -8.81 -8.33 8.09
CA CYS A 41 -7.38 -8.60 8.17
C CYS A 41 -6.96 -8.64 9.64
N PHE A 42 -6.30 -9.69 10.09
CA PHE A 42 -5.92 -9.84 11.50
C PHE A 42 -4.42 -9.99 11.67
N ILE A 43 -3.86 -9.30 12.66
CA ILE A 43 -2.46 -9.47 13.09
C ILE A 43 -2.41 -9.84 14.56
N LYS A 44 -1.57 -10.82 14.89
CA LYS A 44 -1.19 -11.14 16.27
C LYS A 44 0.14 -10.47 16.55
N TYR A 45 0.14 -9.43 17.39
CA TYR A 45 1.38 -8.86 17.88
C TYR A 45 2.10 -9.89 18.78
N SER A 46 3.42 -9.79 18.90
CA SER A 46 4.29 -10.75 19.58
C SER A 46 3.82 -11.06 21.03
N SER A 47 4.38 -12.10 21.65
CA SER A 47 3.93 -12.76 22.90
C SER A 47 3.81 -11.89 24.18
N ASN A 48 3.91 -10.57 24.08
CA ASN A 48 3.69 -9.65 25.18
C ASN A 48 2.19 -9.51 25.45
N THR A 49 1.78 -9.86 26.67
CA THR A 49 0.41 -9.68 27.13
C THR A 49 0.20 -8.23 27.58
N GLN A 50 -0.98 -7.68 27.29
CA GLN A 50 -1.33 -6.29 27.53
C GLN A 50 -2.71 -6.16 28.20
N ASN A 51 -2.87 -5.14 29.04
CA ASN A 51 -4.19 -4.73 29.52
C ASN A 51 -5.02 -4.13 28.37
N TYR A 52 -6.31 -3.88 28.62
CA TYR A 52 -7.20 -3.41 27.55
C TYR A 52 -6.75 -2.07 26.94
N ALA A 53 -6.32 -1.11 27.77
CA ALA A 53 -5.95 0.23 27.30
C ALA A 53 -4.71 0.18 26.39
N ASP A 54 -3.69 -0.58 26.79
CA ASP A 54 -2.46 -0.76 26.00
C ASP A 54 -2.73 -1.55 24.72
N ALA A 55 -3.59 -2.57 24.78
CA ALA A 55 -4.03 -3.34 23.61
C ALA A 55 -4.79 -2.46 22.61
N LYS A 56 -5.70 -1.63 23.10
CA LYS A 56 -6.42 -0.65 22.28
C LYS A 56 -5.47 0.33 21.60
N ASN A 57 -4.53 0.90 22.34
CA ASN A 57 -3.54 1.83 21.79
C ASN A 57 -2.64 1.15 20.74
N THR A 58 -2.25 -0.11 21.00
CA THR A 58 -1.48 -0.92 20.06
C THR A 58 -2.24 -1.16 18.74
N CYS A 59 -3.55 -1.43 18.80
CA CYS A 59 -4.34 -1.58 17.58
C CYS A 59 -4.61 -0.24 16.89
N ALA A 60 -4.81 0.85 17.64
CA ALA A 60 -5.02 2.17 17.05
C ALA A 60 -3.82 2.65 16.20
N SER A 61 -2.59 2.22 16.52
CA SER A 61 -1.43 2.47 15.67
C SER A 61 -1.49 1.59 14.41
N GLY A 62 -1.91 2.16 13.28
CA GLY A 62 -1.93 1.47 11.99
C GLY A 62 -3.32 1.23 11.40
N ASP A 63 -4.29 2.10 11.71
CA ASP A 63 -5.61 2.09 11.06
C ASP A 63 -6.41 0.80 11.33
N SER A 64 -6.21 0.24 12.54
CA SER A 64 -6.78 -1.02 12.99
C SER A 64 -7.46 -0.85 14.35
N HIS A 65 -8.22 -1.86 14.78
CA HIS A 65 -8.96 -1.82 16.03
C HIS A 65 -9.04 -3.22 16.67
N LEU A 66 -9.53 -3.31 17.91
CA LEU A 66 -9.76 -4.61 18.54
C LEU A 66 -10.87 -5.38 17.80
N PRO A 67 -10.89 -6.73 17.84
CA PRO A 67 -11.85 -7.55 17.10
C PRO A 67 -13.30 -7.21 17.40
N GLN A 68 -14.12 -7.15 16.35
CA GLN A 68 -15.56 -6.93 16.39
C GLN A 68 -16.25 -8.07 15.66
N PHE A 69 -17.41 -8.52 16.18
CA PHE A 69 -18.07 -9.73 15.70
C PHE A 69 -19.56 -9.47 15.48
N TYR A 70 -20.03 -9.66 14.26
CA TYR A 70 -21.41 -9.41 13.85
C TYR A 70 -22.22 -10.69 13.69
N SER A 71 -21.56 -11.86 13.73
CA SER A 71 -22.22 -13.15 13.65
C SER A 71 -21.45 -14.26 14.37
N GLN A 72 -22.12 -15.40 14.59
CA GLN A 72 -21.47 -16.62 15.07
C GLN A 72 -20.42 -17.15 14.08
N GLN A 73 -20.60 -16.88 12.79
CA GLN A 73 -19.63 -17.27 11.77
C GLN A 73 -18.33 -16.49 11.94
N ASP A 74 -18.41 -15.20 12.26
CA ASP A 74 -17.25 -14.33 12.48
C ASP A 74 -16.39 -14.84 13.64
N VAL A 75 -17.06 -15.22 14.74
CA VAL A 75 -16.41 -15.86 15.90
C VAL A 75 -15.74 -17.16 15.48
N ASN A 76 -16.43 -18.03 14.74
CA ASN A 76 -15.86 -19.31 14.31
C ASN A 76 -14.62 -19.13 13.42
N ASN A 77 -14.67 -18.16 12.51
CA ASN A 77 -13.56 -17.86 11.61
C ASN A 77 -12.35 -17.32 12.37
N PHE A 78 -12.55 -16.35 13.27
CA PHE A 78 -11.50 -15.85 14.15
C PHE A 78 -10.83 -16.96 14.95
N LEU A 79 -11.64 -17.82 15.58
CA LEU A 79 -11.13 -18.94 16.37
C LEU A 79 -10.44 -20.00 15.52
N SER A 80 -10.78 -20.14 14.23
CA SER A 80 -10.08 -21.09 13.36
C SER A 80 -8.58 -20.78 13.22
N MET A 81 -8.20 -19.51 13.35
CA MET A 81 -6.82 -19.04 13.22
C MET A 81 -6.09 -18.92 14.56
N TYR A 82 -6.83 -18.57 15.62
CA TYR A 82 -6.25 -18.30 16.94
C TYR A 82 -6.66 -19.32 18.00
N LYS A 83 -7.01 -20.55 17.56
CA LYS A 83 -7.42 -21.67 18.40
C LYS A 83 -6.33 -22.04 19.43
N ALA A 84 -6.50 -21.52 20.64
CA ALA A 84 -5.67 -21.77 21.81
C ALA A 84 -6.55 -21.75 23.07
N SER A 85 -6.06 -22.25 24.21
CA SER A 85 -6.72 -22.11 25.52
C SER A 85 -6.51 -20.71 26.13
N ASP A 86 -6.44 -19.68 25.28
CA ASP A 86 -6.11 -18.29 25.63
C ASP A 86 -7.35 -17.39 25.58
N TYR A 87 -7.21 -16.21 26.15
CA TYR A 87 -8.19 -15.12 26.08
C TYR A 87 -7.69 -14.04 25.11
N TYR A 88 -8.62 -13.37 24.44
CA TYR A 88 -8.32 -12.26 23.54
C TYR A 88 -9.26 -11.08 23.81
N TRP A 89 -8.71 -9.86 23.85
CA TRP A 89 -9.54 -8.65 23.96
C TRP A 89 -10.42 -8.48 22.73
N ILE A 90 -11.62 -7.94 22.92
CA ILE A 90 -12.54 -7.58 21.83
C ILE A 90 -12.97 -6.11 21.99
N GLY A 91 -13.32 -5.46 20.89
CA GLY A 91 -13.69 -4.04 20.85
C GLY A 91 -15.08 -3.72 21.41
N LEU A 92 -15.68 -4.61 22.21
CA LEU A 92 -17.01 -4.42 22.76
C LEU A 92 -16.95 -3.48 23.97
N LEU A 93 -17.90 -2.57 24.05
CA LEU A 93 -18.07 -1.59 25.12
C LEU A 93 -19.54 -1.55 25.57
N CYS A 94 -19.78 -0.96 26.73
CA CYS A 94 -21.11 -0.60 27.22
C CYS A 94 -21.20 0.93 27.26
N ASP A 95 -22.20 1.52 26.59
CA ASP A 95 -22.40 2.98 26.56
C ASP A 95 -23.26 3.51 27.72
N GLY A 96 -23.71 2.62 28.60
CA GLY A 96 -24.60 2.91 29.72
C GLY A 96 -26.05 2.49 29.50
N GLU A 97 -26.39 2.04 28.29
CA GLU A 97 -27.73 1.51 27.96
C GLU A 97 -27.67 0.27 27.06
N LYS A 98 -26.68 0.19 26.16
CA LYS A 98 -26.52 -0.86 25.16
C LYS A 98 -25.05 -1.20 24.92
N PHE A 99 -24.84 -2.42 24.44
CA PHE A 99 -23.53 -2.83 23.97
C PHE A 99 -23.22 -2.19 22.61
N VAL A 100 -22.04 -1.59 22.50
CA VAL A 100 -21.56 -0.91 21.29
C VAL A 100 -20.14 -1.37 20.95
N TRP A 101 -19.76 -1.29 19.69
CA TRP A 101 -18.37 -1.45 19.27
C TRP A 101 -17.61 -0.13 19.41
N GLU A 102 -16.28 -0.17 19.34
CA GLU A 102 -15.44 1.02 19.51
C GLU A 102 -15.69 2.12 18.46
N ASP A 103 -16.24 1.76 17.30
CA ASP A 103 -16.66 2.70 16.26
C ASP A 103 -18.03 3.37 16.54
N GLY A 104 -18.67 3.02 17.66
CA GLY A 104 -19.98 3.54 18.08
C GLY A 104 -21.17 2.79 17.49
N THR A 105 -20.95 1.77 16.65
CA THR A 105 -22.05 0.95 16.11
C THR A 105 -22.65 0.05 17.20
N VAL A 106 -23.94 -0.24 17.09
CA VAL A 106 -24.64 -1.07 18.08
C VAL A 106 -24.31 -2.54 17.87
N ALA A 107 -23.90 -3.23 18.94
CA ALA A 107 -23.60 -4.65 18.90
C ALA A 107 -24.89 -5.49 18.96
N ASN A 108 -25.50 -5.71 17.79
CA ASN A 108 -26.74 -6.49 17.66
C ASN A 108 -26.54 -8.00 17.90
N TYR A 109 -25.33 -8.50 17.65
CA TYR A 109 -24.94 -9.87 17.97
C TYR A 109 -24.09 -9.88 19.24
N THR A 110 -24.43 -10.77 20.17
CA THR A 110 -23.68 -10.98 21.40
C THR A 110 -23.49 -12.46 21.70
N ASN A 111 -22.32 -12.86 22.23
CA ASN A 111 -22.02 -14.26 22.52
C ASN A 111 -21.46 -14.48 23.94
N PHE A 112 -22.07 -13.87 24.94
CA PHE A 112 -21.64 -13.99 26.33
C PHE A 112 -21.74 -15.43 26.88
N LEU A 113 -20.84 -15.77 27.81
CA LEU A 113 -20.90 -17.04 28.56
C LEU A 113 -22.14 -17.10 29.47
N ASN A 114 -22.42 -15.98 30.14
CA ASN A 114 -23.55 -15.79 31.04
C ASN A 114 -24.41 -14.62 30.56
N ALA A 115 -25.61 -14.46 31.11
CA ALA A 115 -26.41 -13.27 30.85
C ALA A 115 -25.65 -12.02 31.35
N GLU A 116 -25.41 -11.07 30.45
CA GLU A 116 -24.72 -9.82 30.71
C GLU A 116 -25.70 -8.66 30.51
N ILE A 117 -25.56 -7.59 31.30
CA ILE A 117 -26.33 -6.36 31.17
C ILE A 117 -25.40 -5.19 30.84
N CYS A 118 -25.94 -4.17 30.16
CA CYS A 118 -25.28 -2.90 29.98
C CYS A 118 -26.14 -1.81 30.61
N ASP A 119 -25.60 -1.17 31.63
CA ASP A 119 -26.18 -0.01 32.30
C ASP A 119 -25.05 0.94 32.75
N ALA A 120 -25.40 2.05 33.41
CA ALA A 120 -24.44 3.04 33.90
C ALA A 120 -23.35 2.47 34.83
N ALA A 121 -23.58 1.32 35.50
CA ALA A 121 -22.57 0.69 36.35
C ALA A 121 -21.52 -0.11 35.55
N HIS A 122 -21.80 -0.43 34.28
CA HIS A 122 -20.96 -1.29 33.43
C HIS A 122 -20.15 -0.52 32.38
N VAL A 123 -20.22 0.81 32.34
CA VAL A 123 -19.50 1.65 31.35
C VAL A 123 -17.97 1.49 31.42
N THR A 124 -17.44 1.06 32.56
CA THR A 124 -16.01 0.78 32.73
C THR A 124 -15.63 -0.63 32.31
N TYR A 125 -16.57 -1.54 32.08
CA TYR A 125 -16.25 -2.94 31.82
C TYR A 125 -15.58 -3.11 30.45
N ARG A 126 -14.71 -4.11 30.37
CA ARG A 126 -14.01 -4.53 29.15
C ARG A 126 -14.26 -6.00 28.90
N TYR A 127 -14.31 -6.39 27.64
CA TYR A 127 -14.77 -7.74 27.28
C TYR A 127 -13.68 -8.48 26.52
N ASN A 128 -13.57 -9.78 26.80
CA ASN A 128 -12.67 -10.69 26.11
C ASN A 128 -13.44 -11.93 25.62
N ILE A 129 -12.89 -12.59 24.61
CA ILE A 129 -13.33 -13.90 24.14
C ILE A 129 -12.34 -14.97 24.65
N PHE A 130 -12.86 -16.08 25.17
CA PHE A 130 -12.03 -17.25 25.46
C PHE A 130 -12.02 -18.18 24.25
N ALA A 131 -10.84 -18.47 23.72
CA ALA A 131 -10.76 -19.15 22.44
C ALA A 131 -11.13 -20.64 22.47
N TYR A 132 -11.19 -21.24 23.66
CA TYR A 132 -11.64 -22.62 23.83
C TYR A 132 -13.14 -22.79 23.55
N ASP A 133 -13.98 -21.88 24.05
CA ASP A 133 -15.45 -21.97 23.93
C ASP A 133 -16.08 -20.86 23.07
N GLY A 134 -15.29 -19.87 22.68
CA GLY A 134 -15.73 -18.73 21.90
C GLY A 134 -16.67 -17.77 22.64
N LYS A 135 -16.81 -17.92 23.95
CA LYS A 135 -17.75 -17.12 24.76
C LYS A 135 -17.11 -15.87 25.31
N TRP A 136 -17.89 -14.79 25.32
CA TRP A 136 -17.46 -13.49 25.81
C TRP A 136 -17.61 -13.39 27.32
N ARG A 137 -16.64 -12.74 27.96
CA ARG A 137 -16.56 -12.55 29.41
C ARG A 137 -16.19 -11.11 29.72
N SER A 138 -16.80 -10.56 30.77
CA SER A 138 -16.47 -9.24 31.28
C SER A 138 -15.24 -9.26 32.18
N SER A 139 -14.52 -8.14 32.18
CA SER A 139 -13.44 -7.78 33.06
C SER A 139 -13.75 -6.40 33.62
N SER A 140 -13.72 -6.27 34.95
CA SER A 140 -14.04 -5.05 35.68
C SER A 140 -12.93 -4.01 35.49
N ASP A 141 -12.98 -3.25 34.40
CA ASP A 141 -12.01 -2.25 33.88
C ASP A 141 -10.88 -2.77 32.98
N GLY A 142 -10.58 -4.06 32.99
CA GLY A 142 -9.55 -4.65 32.13
C GLY A 142 -8.11 -4.29 32.49
N THR A 143 -7.86 -3.63 33.62
CA THR A 143 -6.52 -3.16 34.07
C THR A 143 -5.64 -4.30 34.57
N TYR A 144 -6.22 -5.29 35.22
CA TYR A 144 -5.50 -6.40 35.87
C TYR A 144 -5.48 -7.69 35.04
N PHE A 145 -6.07 -7.66 33.85
CA PHE A 145 -6.15 -8.80 32.95
C PHE A 145 -5.26 -8.54 31.74
N TYR A 146 -4.36 -9.46 31.43
CA TYR A 146 -3.35 -9.27 30.39
C TYR A 146 -3.47 -10.38 29.36
N VAL A 147 -3.66 -10.00 28.10
CA VAL A 147 -3.74 -10.95 26.98
C VAL A 147 -2.96 -10.45 25.79
N VAL A 148 -2.58 -11.35 24.89
CA VAL A 148 -1.90 -10.96 23.65
C VAL A 148 -2.91 -10.20 22.77
N PRO A 149 -2.61 -8.96 22.35
CA PRO A 149 -3.52 -8.20 21.51
C PRO A 149 -3.57 -8.81 20.09
N ILE A 150 -4.80 -8.98 19.59
CA ILE A 150 -5.06 -9.24 18.18
C ILE A 150 -5.70 -7.97 17.63
N CYS A 151 -5.17 -7.45 16.53
CA CYS A 151 -5.72 -6.26 15.89
C CYS A 151 -6.36 -6.61 14.56
N VAL A 152 -7.45 -5.92 14.23
CA VAL A 152 -8.24 -6.10 13.02
C VAL A 152 -8.19 -4.83 12.20
N ALA A 153 -7.78 -4.94 10.96
CA ALA A 153 -7.89 -3.90 9.95
C ALA A 153 -8.94 -4.33 8.92
N ASN A 154 -9.63 -3.35 8.32
CA ASN A 154 -10.44 -3.61 7.15
C ASN A 154 -9.53 -3.99 5.97
N VAL A 155 -10.01 -4.83 5.06
CA VAL A 155 -9.33 -4.99 3.77
C VAL A 155 -9.24 -3.63 3.10
N ARG A 156 -8.03 -3.29 2.65
CA ARG A 156 -7.89 -2.15 1.75
C ARG A 156 -8.23 -2.63 0.34
N SER A 157 -9.00 -1.81 -0.35
CA SER A 157 -9.29 -1.98 -1.76
C SER A 157 -8.07 -1.53 -2.54
N TRP A 158 -7.25 -2.48 -2.99
CA TRP A 158 -6.09 -2.16 -3.81
C TRP A 158 -6.49 -2.07 -5.27
N THR A 159 -6.13 -0.98 -5.93
CA THR A 159 -6.33 -0.86 -7.39
C THR A 159 -5.03 -1.13 -8.11
N CYS A 160 -5.02 -2.16 -8.95
CA CYS A 160 -3.91 -2.47 -9.84
C CYS A 160 -4.20 -2.16 -11.31
N ASP A 161 -5.32 -1.50 -11.65
CA ASP A 161 -5.73 -1.30 -13.05
C ASP A 161 -5.78 -2.63 -13.82
N SER A 162 -4.95 -2.77 -14.86
CA SER A 162 -4.73 -4.00 -15.65
C SER A 162 -3.57 -4.87 -15.14
N TYR A 163 -2.94 -4.51 -14.03
CA TYR A 163 -1.85 -5.24 -13.39
C TYR A 163 -2.42 -6.23 -12.37
N TYR A 164 -1.59 -7.17 -11.95
CA TYR A 164 -1.91 -8.13 -10.91
C TYR A 164 -1.33 -7.67 -9.57
N LEU A 165 -2.10 -7.78 -8.48
CA LEU A 165 -1.55 -7.56 -7.15
C LEU A 165 -0.63 -8.71 -6.79
N MET A 166 0.52 -8.41 -6.19
CA MET A 166 1.36 -9.43 -5.60
C MET A 166 0.68 -10.06 -4.37
N GLU A 167 0.03 -11.21 -4.53
CA GLU A 167 -0.37 -12.01 -3.40
C GLU A 167 0.85 -12.72 -2.80
N GLN A 168 1.20 -12.37 -1.55
CA GLN A 168 1.80 -13.19 -0.48
C GLN A 168 2.80 -12.38 0.36
N GLY A 169 2.31 -11.77 1.45
CA GLY A 169 2.92 -11.80 2.77
C GLY A 169 4.30 -11.21 3.04
N LYS A 170 5.08 -10.69 2.06
CA LYS A 170 6.41 -10.08 2.32
C LYS A 170 6.88 -8.97 1.35
N SER A 171 6.02 -8.44 0.48
CA SER A 171 6.31 -7.17 -0.21
C SER A 171 4.99 -6.47 -0.57
N ASP A 172 4.39 -5.92 0.47
CA ASP A 172 3.67 -4.66 0.56
C ASP A 172 3.37 -4.05 -0.82
N ASP A 173 2.09 -4.09 -1.19
CA ASP A 173 1.47 -3.09 -2.05
C ASP A 173 2.17 -2.88 -3.39
N THR A 174 2.49 -3.95 -4.12
CA THR A 174 3.03 -3.84 -5.49
C THR A 174 2.14 -4.56 -6.50
N CYS A 175 1.75 -3.81 -7.52
CA CYS A 175 1.12 -4.30 -8.73
C CYS A 175 2.18 -4.61 -9.78
N TYR A 176 2.05 -5.74 -10.47
CA TYR A 176 3.00 -6.17 -11.50
C TYR A 176 2.30 -6.60 -12.80
N LEU A 177 3.03 -6.50 -13.90
CA LEU A 177 2.60 -7.03 -15.19
C LEU A 177 3.82 -7.58 -15.94
N VAL A 178 3.74 -8.83 -16.37
CA VAL A 178 4.76 -9.42 -17.25
C VAL A 178 4.30 -9.30 -18.69
N ASP A 179 5.12 -8.67 -19.52
CA ASP A 179 4.96 -8.72 -20.97
C ASP A 179 5.98 -9.71 -21.54
N SER A 180 5.46 -10.83 -22.04
CA SER A 180 6.26 -11.90 -22.65
C SER A 180 6.79 -11.53 -24.04
N LYS A 181 6.38 -10.38 -24.62
CA LYS A 181 6.86 -9.93 -25.93
C LYS A 181 8.27 -9.34 -25.81
N PRO A 182 9.28 -9.93 -26.47
CA PRO A 182 10.64 -9.43 -26.37
C PRO A 182 10.82 -8.05 -27.00
N THR A 183 11.40 -7.11 -26.25
CA THR A 183 11.70 -5.74 -26.72
C THR A 183 13.01 -5.23 -26.11
N ALA A 184 13.60 -4.18 -26.68
CA ALA A 184 14.75 -3.50 -26.08
C ALA A 184 14.36 -2.82 -24.75
N GLN A 185 15.28 -2.72 -23.79
CA GLN A 185 14.96 -2.24 -22.44
C GLN A 185 14.34 -0.84 -22.43
N SER A 186 14.81 0.07 -23.29
CA SER A 186 14.25 1.43 -23.39
C SER A 186 12.80 1.46 -23.88
N VAL A 187 12.41 0.52 -24.75
CA VAL A 187 11.04 0.37 -25.22
C VAL A 187 10.18 -0.27 -24.13
N ALA A 188 10.72 -1.25 -23.41
CA ALA A 188 10.07 -1.88 -22.29
C ALA A 188 9.74 -0.86 -21.18
N GLU A 189 10.70 0.00 -20.83
CA GLU A 189 10.48 1.10 -19.88
C GLU A 189 9.38 2.04 -20.36
N ALA A 190 9.45 2.53 -21.60
CA ALA A 190 8.43 3.41 -22.15
C ALA A 190 7.02 2.76 -22.16
N ASN A 191 6.93 1.44 -22.37
CA ASN A 191 5.68 0.71 -22.28
C ASN A 191 5.15 0.65 -20.84
N CYS A 192 6.02 0.44 -19.84
CA CYS A 192 5.64 0.50 -18.44
C CYS A 192 5.18 1.92 -18.06
N GLU A 193 5.92 2.96 -18.46
CA GLU A 193 5.58 4.37 -18.19
C GLU A 193 4.22 4.75 -18.78
N SER A 194 3.91 4.27 -19.98
CA SER A 194 2.59 4.50 -20.62
C SER A 194 1.41 3.94 -19.81
N GLN A 195 1.67 3.04 -18.86
CA GLN A 195 0.71 2.41 -17.96
C GLN A 195 0.91 2.81 -16.50
N ARG A 196 1.61 3.95 -16.26
CA ARG A 196 1.93 4.50 -14.93
C ARG A 196 2.69 3.50 -14.04
N ALA A 197 3.65 2.82 -14.65
CA ALA A 197 4.55 1.88 -14.00
C ALA A 197 5.98 2.12 -14.48
N HIS A 198 6.92 1.43 -13.87
CA HIS A 198 8.30 1.37 -14.33
C HIS A 198 8.69 -0.09 -14.53
N LEU A 199 9.79 -0.36 -15.23
CA LEU A 199 10.43 -1.67 -15.13
C LEU A 199 10.69 -2.00 -13.65
N SER A 200 10.49 -3.27 -13.30
CA SER A 200 10.48 -3.71 -11.91
C SER A 200 11.79 -3.42 -11.17
N THR A 201 11.68 -2.83 -9.99
CA THR A 201 12.79 -2.47 -9.09
C THR A 201 12.77 -3.39 -7.88
N ILE A 202 13.95 -3.86 -7.45
CA ILE A 202 14.06 -4.99 -6.52
C ILE A 202 14.88 -4.56 -5.30
N HIS A 203 14.21 -4.46 -4.14
CA HIS A 203 14.78 -4.00 -2.88
C HIS A 203 15.01 -5.11 -1.84
N ASP A 204 14.52 -6.32 -2.10
CA ASP A 204 14.74 -7.45 -1.22
C ASP A 204 14.71 -8.80 -1.94
N GLN A 205 15.13 -9.84 -1.21
CA GLN A 205 15.15 -11.22 -1.70
C GLN A 205 13.75 -11.78 -1.96
N ALA A 206 12.73 -11.37 -1.20
CA ALA A 206 11.38 -11.91 -1.33
C ALA A 206 10.76 -11.47 -2.67
N PHE A 207 10.90 -10.20 -3.02
CA PHE A 207 10.49 -9.63 -4.29
C PHE A 207 11.32 -10.19 -5.45
N ASN A 208 12.63 -10.36 -5.27
CA ASN A 208 13.48 -11.04 -6.26
C ASN A 208 12.96 -12.46 -6.59
N ASP A 209 12.65 -13.25 -5.56
CA ASP A 209 12.14 -14.61 -5.72
C ASP A 209 10.73 -14.61 -6.34
N PHE A 210 9.91 -13.61 -6.04
CA PHE A 210 8.64 -13.40 -6.69
C PHE A 210 8.82 -13.17 -8.20
N VAL A 211 9.65 -12.22 -8.62
CA VAL A 211 9.90 -11.92 -10.05
C VAL A 211 10.33 -13.19 -10.78
N LYS A 212 11.24 -13.97 -10.20
CA LYS A 212 11.67 -15.27 -10.74
C LYS A 212 10.50 -16.23 -10.92
N ARG A 213 9.70 -16.47 -9.87
CA ARG A 213 8.57 -17.43 -9.93
C ARG A 213 7.52 -16.98 -10.95
N THR A 214 7.24 -15.68 -11.01
CA THR A 214 6.30 -15.09 -11.96
C THR A 214 6.77 -15.29 -13.39
N ALA A 215 8.05 -15.01 -13.69
CA ALA A 215 8.62 -15.26 -15.00
C ALA A 215 8.53 -16.74 -15.41
N VAL A 216 8.82 -17.67 -14.50
CA VAL A 216 8.64 -19.12 -14.73
C VAL A 216 7.18 -19.47 -14.98
N GLY A 217 6.24 -18.90 -14.22
CA GLY A 217 4.80 -19.09 -14.38
C GLY A 217 4.28 -18.61 -15.75
N HIS A 218 4.91 -17.57 -16.32
CA HIS A 218 4.67 -17.10 -17.68
C HIS A 218 5.41 -17.90 -18.76
N GLY A 219 6.08 -19.01 -18.41
CA GLY A 219 6.77 -19.88 -19.35
C GLY A 219 8.08 -19.30 -19.90
N LEU A 220 8.65 -18.28 -19.26
CA LEU A 220 9.92 -17.68 -19.68
C LEU A 220 11.09 -18.60 -19.29
N THR A 221 12.11 -18.68 -20.15
CA THR A 221 13.22 -19.63 -19.99
C THR A 221 14.61 -19.01 -20.04
N MET A 222 14.77 -17.84 -20.65
CA MET A 222 16.07 -17.18 -20.80
C MET A 222 16.28 -16.17 -19.67
N GLY A 223 15.81 -14.95 -19.88
CA GLY A 223 15.88 -13.86 -18.93
C GLY A 223 14.70 -12.89 -19.12
N ILE A 224 14.56 -12.00 -18.16
CA ILE A 224 13.53 -10.95 -18.16
C ILE A 224 14.20 -9.62 -17.76
N PHE A 225 13.93 -8.54 -18.47
CA PHE A 225 14.42 -7.22 -18.10
C PHE A 225 13.79 -6.74 -16.79
N ILE A 226 14.64 -6.14 -15.97
CA ILE A 226 14.30 -5.39 -14.76
C ILE A 226 14.77 -3.94 -14.93
N GLY A 227 14.37 -3.05 -14.01
CA GLY A 227 14.61 -1.61 -14.10
C GLY A 227 16.03 -1.14 -13.83
N LEU A 228 16.98 -2.05 -13.56
CA LEU A 228 18.35 -1.68 -13.24
C LEU A 228 19.14 -1.39 -14.53
N LYS A 229 19.87 -0.28 -14.53
CA LYS A 229 20.78 0.10 -15.61
C LYS A 229 22.04 0.76 -15.06
N HIS A 230 23.19 0.52 -15.68
CA HIS A 230 24.43 1.25 -15.40
C HIS A 230 24.40 2.63 -16.06
N ASP A 231 24.57 3.67 -15.26
CA ASP A 231 24.77 5.04 -15.69
C ASP A 231 26.27 5.30 -15.87
N SER A 232 26.74 5.14 -17.11
CA SER A 232 28.14 5.35 -17.50
C SER A 232 28.68 6.76 -17.21
N GLN A 233 27.82 7.78 -17.03
CA GLN A 233 28.30 9.14 -16.73
C GLN A 233 28.71 9.29 -15.27
N ASN A 234 27.98 8.63 -14.38
CA ASN A 234 28.19 8.70 -12.93
C ASN A 234 28.80 7.43 -12.34
N ASP A 235 29.12 6.45 -13.20
CA ASP A 235 29.68 5.14 -12.87
C ASP A 235 28.94 4.43 -11.73
N LYS A 236 27.60 4.34 -11.86
CA LYS A 236 26.74 3.74 -10.85
C LYS A 236 25.55 3.03 -11.48
N TYR A 237 25.02 2.02 -10.80
CA TYR A 237 23.72 1.46 -11.18
C TYR A 237 22.59 2.35 -10.65
N VAL A 238 21.54 2.49 -11.46
CA VAL A 238 20.34 3.25 -11.12
C VAL A 238 19.10 2.41 -11.46
N TRP A 239 18.11 2.48 -10.59
CA TRP A 239 16.78 1.95 -10.87
C TRP A 239 15.97 2.92 -11.73
N SER A 240 15.07 2.39 -12.56
CA SER A 240 14.22 3.16 -13.47
C SER A 240 13.24 4.09 -12.74
N ASP A 241 12.83 3.74 -11.53
CA ASP A 241 11.98 4.56 -10.65
C ASP A 241 12.78 5.57 -9.79
N LEU A 242 14.09 5.67 -10.00
CA LEU A 242 15.02 6.53 -9.25
C LEU A 242 15.18 6.20 -7.75
N SER A 243 14.69 5.05 -7.29
CA SER A 243 14.95 4.57 -5.93
C SER A 243 16.44 4.29 -5.72
N GLU A 244 16.88 4.30 -4.46
CA GLU A 244 18.25 3.90 -4.13
C GLU A 244 18.51 2.42 -4.46
N VAL A 245 19.74 2.10 -4.88
CA VAL A 245 20.18 0.71 -5.07
C VAL A 245 20.70 0.18 -3.74
N ASP A 246 19.80 -0.38 -2.93
CA ASP A 246 20.06 -0.94 -1.59
C ASP A 246 20.16 -2.47 -1.58
N TYR A 247 19.71 -3.12 -2.66
CA TYR A 247 19.77 -4.56 -2.85
C TYR A 247 20.38 -4.90 -4.22
N THR A 248 21.26 -5.91 -4.23
CA THR A 248 21.85 -6.45 -5.46
C THR A 248 21.89 -7.97 -5.44
N ASN A 249 21.69 -8.58 -6.61
CA ASN A 249 21.67 -10.04 -6.73
C ASN A 249 22.35 -10.54 -8.01
N PHE A 250 23.45 -9.89 -8.41
CA PHE A 250 24.23 -10.29 -9.57
C PHE A 250 24.73 -11.74 -9.48
N ALA A 251 24.80 -12.40 -10.64
CA ALA A 251 25.42 -13.71 -10.77
C ALA A 251 26.95 -13.59 -10.57
N PRO A 252 27.64 -14.67 -10.14
CA PRO A 252 29.09 -14.66 -10.08
C PRO A 252 29.71 -14.30 -11.43
N GLY A 253 30.61 -13.32 -11.43
CA GLY A 253 31.24 -12.79 -12.65
C GLY A 253 30.50 -11.63 -13.32
N PHE A 254 29.35 -11.21 -12.76
CA PHE A 254 28.60 -10.05 -13.23
C PHE A 254 28.60 -8.92 -12.18
N PRO A 255 28.51 -7.65 -12.60
CA PRO A 255 28.51 -7.22 -13.99
C PRO A 255 29.84 -7.48 -14.72
N ASP A 256 29.75 -7.82 -16.00
CA ASP A 256 30.87 -8.09 -16.90
C ASP A 256 31.05 -6.90 -17.83
N GLU A 257 32.26 -6.31 -17.85
CA GLU A 257 32.60 -5.12 -18.64
C GLU A 257 32.47 -5.33 -20.16
N THR A 258 32.35 -6.57 -20.63
CA THR A 258 32.18 -6.91 -22.04
C THR A 258 30.73 -6.94 -22.51
N PHE A 259 29.77 -6.78 -21.58
CA PHE A 259 28.33 -6.71 -21.86
C PHE A 259 27.80 -5.29 -21.68
N GLY A 260 26.63 -5.00 -22.26
CA GLY A 260 25.98 -3.71 -22.16
C GLY A 260 25.54 -3.28 -20.75
N GLU A 261 24.99 -2.07 -20.68
CA GLU A 261 24.67 -1.35 -19.43
C GLU A 261 23.35 -1.82 -18.75
N CYS A 262 22.48 -2.49 -19.50
CA CYS A 262 21.14 -2.86 -19.05
C CYS A 262 21.18 -4.17 -18.25
N VAL A 263 20.22 -4.43 -17.37
CA VAL A 263 20.25 -5.62 -16.50
C VAL A 263 19.00 -6.48 -16.68
N ALA A 264 19.22 -7.79 -16.72
CA ALA A 264 18.16 -8.80 -16.78
C ALA A 264 18.33 -9.83 -15.67
N MET A 265 17.21 -10.35 -15.17
CA MET A 265 17.19 -11.52 -14.29
C MET A 265 17.24 -12.80 -15.14
N GLY A 266 18.20 -13.67 -14.86
CA GLY A 266 18.28 -15.01 -15.46
C GLY A 266 17.21 -15.95 -14.88
N ILE A 267 16.60 -16.77 -15.74
CA ILE A 267 15.56 -17.72 -15.33
C ILE A 267 16.10 -19.15 -15.21
N ASN A 268 16.84 -19.64 -16.22
CA ASN A 268 17.36 -21.01 -16.22
C ASN A 268 18.85 -21.12 -15.93
N LEU A 269 19.70 -20.34 -16.62
CA LEU A 269 21.17 -20.45 -16.47
C LEU A 269 21.65 -19.90 -15.14
N PHE A 270 21.09 -18.78 -14.71
CA PHE A 270 21.37 -18.12 -13.43
C PHE A 270 20.04 -17.85 -12.69
N PRO A 271 19.35 -18.87 -12.17
CA PRO A 271 17.97 -18.74 -11.72
C PRO A 271 17.79 -17.70 -10.61
N GLY A 272 17.11 -16.60 -10.93
CA GLY A 272 16.85 -15.49 -10.02
C GLY A 272 18.04 -14.56 -9.77
N LYS A 273 19.17 -14.76 -10.45
CA LYS A 273 20.35 -13.89 -10.36
C LYS A 273 20.40 -12.93 -11.55
N TRP A 274 21.08 -11.80 -11.38
CA TRP A 274 21.12 -10.73 -12.38
C TRP A 274 22.39 -10.78 -13.23
N ILE A 275 22.25 -10.44 -14.50
CA ILE A 275 23.35 -10.29 -15.45
C ILE A 275 23.16 -8.96 -16.19
N ASN A 276 24.25 -8.24 -16.48
CA ASN A 276 24.16 -7.13 -17.42
C ASN A 276 24.13 -7.66 -18.87
N ALA A 277 23.46 -6.92 -19.74
CA ALA A 277 23.08 -7.31 -21.08
C ALA A 277 23.04 -6.08 -21.99
N GLU A 278 23.13 -6.31 -23.29
CA GLU A 278 22.95 -5.27 -24.29
C GLU A 278 21.56 -4.65 -24.18
N CYS A 279 21.48 -3.33 -24.07
CA CYS A 279 20.20 -2.62 -23.95
C CYS A 279 19.28 -2.83 -25.17
N SER A 280 19.85 -3.14 -26.33
CA SER A 280 19.13 -3.47 -27.55
C SER A 280 18.71 -4.93 -27.66
N GLU A 281 19.17 -5.81 -26.77
CA GLU A 281 18.79 -7.22 -26.79
C GLU A 281 17.28 -7.34 -26.53
N PRO A 282 16.52 -8.02 -27.40
CA PRO A 282 15.09 -8.15 -27.20
C PRO A 282 14.80 -9.20 -26.12
N LEU A 283 14.34 -8.77 -24.95
CA LEU A 283 13.90 -9.66 -23.86
C LEU A 283 12.47 -9.33 -23.41
N PRO A 284 11.72 -10.33 -22.90
CA PRO A 284 10.54 -10.10 -22.08
C PRO A 284 10.87 -9.16 -20.91
N TYR A 285 9.86 -8.53 -20.34
CA TYR A 285 10.06 -7.58 -19.24
C TYR A 285 8.92 -7.65 -18.22
N ILE A 286 9.22 -7.15 -17.01
CA ILE A 286 8.24 -7.02 -15.93
C ILE A 286 8.13 -5.56 -15.53
N CYS A 287 6.91 -5.03 -15.61
CA CYS A 287 6.57 -3.73 -15.05
C CYS A 287 6.11 -3.89 -13.60
N ALA A 288 6.44 -2.93 -12.74
CA ALA A 288 5.93 -2.83 -11.39
C ALA A 288 5.52 -1.40 -11.05
N LYS A 289 4.51 -1.28 -10.18
CA LYS A 289 4.07 -0.03 -9.56
C LYS A 289 3.46 -0.32 -8.20
N PRO A 290 3.51 0.59 -7.23
CA PRO A 290 2.79 0.45 -5.98
C PRO A 290 1.31 0.28 -6.27
N ALA A 291 0.71 -0.65 -5.54
CA ALA A 291 -0.71 -0.72 -5.39
C ALA A 291 -1.20 0.52 -4.66
N LEU A 292 -2.28 1.11 -5.15
CA LEU A 292 -2.93 2.20 -4.45
C LEU A 292 -3.99 1.64 -3.53
N THR A 293 -4.03 2.12 -2.29
CA THR A 293 -5.23 2.05 -1.47
C THR A 293 -6.22 3.05 -2.05
N TYR A 294 -7.31 2.56 -2.60
CA TYR A 294 -8.39 3.43 -3.04
C TYR A 294 -9.44 3.45 -1.94
N ASP A 295 -9.30 4.41 -1.02
CA ASP A 295 -10.37 4.80 -0.12
C ASP A 295 -11.07 6.05 -0.69
N ASP A 296 -12.24 5.84 -1.29
CA ASP A 296 -13.11 6.89 -1.82
C ASP A 296 -13.46 7.97 -0.78
N SER A 297 -13.40 7.64 0.52
CA SER A 297 -13.68 8.60 1.58
C SER A 297 -12.53 9.58 1.85
N VAL A 298 -11.32 9.26 1.35
CA VAL A 298 -10.08 10.01 1.65
C VAL A 298 -9.56 10.77 0.41
N SER A 299 -9.97 10.41 -0.82
CA SER A 299 -9.52 11.10 -2.03
C SER A 299 -10.19 12.47 -2.22
N PRO A 300 -9.42 13.59 -2.20
CA PRO A 300 -9.99 14.92 -2.41
C PRO A 300 -10.45 15.11 -3.86
N GLN A 301 -11.63 15.70 -4.07
CA GLN A 301 -12.13 16.00 -5.42
C GLN A 301 -11.43 17.20 -6.09
N GLY A 302 -10.52 17.89 -5.39
CA GLY A 302 -9.83 19.09 -5.86
C GLY A 302 -8.82 19.60 -4.82
N CYS A 303 -8.36 20.84 -4.96
CA CYS A 303 -7.62 21.50 -3.88
C CYS A 303 -8.53 21.55 -2.64
N VAL A 304 -7.97 21.27 -1.46
CA VAL A 304 -8.72 21.43 -0.21
C VAL A 304 -8.66 22.91 0.17
N GLU A 305 -9.80 23.61 0.07
CA GLU A 305 -9.89 25.03 0.46
C GLU A 305 -9.86 25.18 1.99
N ASP A 306 -9.17 26.21 2.49
CA ASP A 306 -9.08 26.58 3.91
C ASP A 306 -8.60 25.46 4.87
N ALA A 307 -7.86 24.49 4.37
CA ALA A 307 -7.31 23.40 5.18
C ALA A 307 -5.94 23.73 5.77
N GLU A 308 -5.79 23.42 7.06
CA GLU A 308 -4.52 23.39 7.79
C GLU A 308 -4.27 21.95 8.25
N PHE A 309 -3.03 21.49 8.14
CA PHE A 309 -2.67 20.12 8.49
C PHE A 309 -1.67 20.09 9.65
N TYR A 310 -1.81 19.10 10.51
CA TYR A 310 -1.13 18.96 11.79
C TYR A 310 -0.44 17.59 11.91
N PRO A 311 0.53 17.41 12.83
CA PRO A 311 1.15 16.11 13.06
C PRO A 311 0.12 15.00 13.34
N GLY A 312 0.19 13.91 12.57
CA GLY A 312 -0.78 12.81 12.56
C GLY A 312 -1.67 12.79 11.31
N ASP A 313 -1.80 13.90 10.60
CA ASP A 313 -2.63 13.98 9.40
C ASP A 313 -1.96 13.32 8.18
N GLU A 314 -2.81 12.74 7.32
CA GLU A 314 -2.45 12.34 5.96
C GLU A 314 -2.94 13.40 4.95
N VAL A 315 -2.09 13.72 3.98
CA VAL A 315 -2.29 14.83 3.03
C VAL A 315 -2.14 14.29 1.62
N PHE A 316 -3.08 14.66 0.76
CA PHE A 316 -3.19 14.11 -0.58
C PHE A 316 -3.20 15.22 -1.62
N SER A 317 -2.62 14.93 -2.79
CA SER A 317 -2.80 15.75 -3.98
C SER A 317 -4.28 15.86 -4.36
N PRO A 318 -4.66 16.88 -5.13
CA PRO A 318 -6.01 16.96 -5.69
C PRO A 318 -6.28 15.70 -6.51
N THR A 319 -7.48 15.13 -6.44
CA THR A 319 -7.88 13.96 -7.24
C THR A 319 -6.95 12.74 -7.07
N TRP A 320 -6.38 12.56 -5.88
CA TRP A 320 -5.49 11.45 -5.52
C TRP A 320 -6.00 10.09 -6.02
N GLY A 321 -5.12 9.34 -6.67
CA GLY A 321 -5.45 8.02 -7.26
C GLY A 321 -6.20 8.08 -8.59
N SER A 322 -6.62 9.27 -9.03
CA SER A 322 -7.24 9.51 -10.34
C SER A 322 -6.33 10.41 -11.20
N ALA A 323 -6.72 10.61 -12.47
CA ALA A 323 -6.00 11.52 -13.34
C ALA A 323 -6.13 12.96 -12.82
N THR A 324 -5.01 13.53 -12.38
CA THR A 324 -4.94 14.94 -12.01
C THR A 324 -5.13 15.82 -13.24
N GLY A 325 -6.08 16.75 -13.17
CA GLY A 325 -6.15 17.88 -14.08
C GLY A 325 -5.13 18.96 -13.68
N PRO A 326 -4.97 20.03 -14.47
CA PRO A 326 -4.11 21.14 -14.09
C PRO A 326 -4.62 21.74 -12.78
N ALA A 327 -3.71 21.95 -11.82
CA ALA A 327 -4.05 22.41 -10.49
C ALA A 327 -2.88 23.18 -9.88
N LEU A 328 -3.20 24.23 -9.13
CA LEU A 328 -2.26 24.95 -8.27
C LEU A 328 -2.86 24.98 -6.87
N CYS A 329 -2.29 24.21 -5.95
CA CYS A 329 -2.82 24.07 -4.59
C CYS A 329 -1.71 24.28 -3.55
N ASP A 330 -2.05 25.01 -2.50
CA ASP A 330 -1.20 25.25 -1.33
C ASP A 330 -1.65 24.39 -0.15
N TYR A 331 -0.69 23.82 0.57
CA TYR A 331 -0.91 22.98 1.75
C TYR A 331 -0.07 23.50 2.92
N PRO A 332 -0.67 24.26 3.84
CA PRO A 332 0.01 24.71 5.06
C PRO A 332 0.02 23.58 6.10
N LEU A 333 1.22 23.13 6.48
CA LEU A 333 1.45 22.15 7.54
C LEU A 333 2.07 22.85 8.75
N MET A 334 1.55 22.66 9.96
CA MET A 334 2.11 23.30 11.15
C MET A 334 1.92 22.50 12.43
N ASP A 335 2.83 22.70 13.37
CA ASP A 335 2.69 22.25 14.75
C ASP A 335 2.27 23.44 15.63
N LEU A 336 1.30 23.21 16.51
CA LEU A 336 0.84 24.21 17.49
C LEU A 336 1.93 24.52 18.52
N ASP A 337 2.83 23.57 18.80
CA ASP A 337 4.02 23.80 19.60
C ASP A 337 5.13 24.46 18.75
N LYS A 338 5.35 25.75 18.98
CA LYS A 338 6.37 26.54 18.27
C LYS A 338 7.81 26.10 18.51
N SER A 339 8.05 25.25 19.50
CA SER A 339 9.38 24.69 19.78
C SER A 339 9.69 23.45 18.94
N LYS A 340 8.67 22.83 18.35
CA LYS A 340 8.78 21.62 17.55
C LYS A 340 9.09 21.93 16.08
N LYS A 341 9.60 20.91 15.40
CA LYS A 341 9.84 20.97 13.95
C LYS A 341 8.88 20.05 13.22
N VAL A 342 8.27 20.57 12.17
CA VAL A 342 7.40 19.76 11.32
C VAL A 342 8.24 18.99 10.32
N THR A 343 7.92 17.70 10.17
CA THR A 343 8.46 16.83 9.13
C THR A 343 7.30 16.34 8.26
N VAL A 344 7.47 16.40 6.95
CA VAL A 344 6.56 15.74 6.01
C VAL A 344 7.26 14.53 5.40
N GLU A 345 6.60 13.39 5.46
CA GLU A 345 7.00 12.16 4.79
C GLU A 345 6.14 11.99 3.54
N ILE A 346 6.72 12.15 2.35
CA ILE A 346 6.03 11.82 1.10
C ILE A 346 6.07 10.30 0.95
N LEU A 347 4.92 9.65 1.09
CA LEU A 347 4.78 8.19 1.04
C LEU A 347 4.68 7.67 -0.40
N PHE A 348 4.12 8.49 -1.29
CA PHE A 348 4.06 8.20 -2.72
C PHE A 348 4.05 9.51 -3.50
N PHE A 349 4.71 9.52 -4.65
CA PHE A 349 4.68 10.64 -5.57
C PHE A 349 4.72 10.17 -7.02
N GLU A 350 3.81 10.70 -7.84
CA GLU A 350 3.81 10.52 -9.28
C GLU A 350 3.30 11.82 -9.94
N SER A 351 4.12 12.35 -10.83
CA SER A 351 3.86 13.58 -11.56
C SER A 351 4.45 13.50 -12.96
N ASN A 352 4.00 14.36 -13.87
CA ASN A 352 4.63 14.45 -15.17
C ASN A 352 5.98 15.18 -15.04
N SER A 353 7.09 14.45 -15.25
CA SER A 353 8.46 14.97 -15.17
C SER A 353 8.73 16.20 -16.04
N CYS A 354 7.89 16.44 -17.05
CA CYS A 354 8.04 17.56 -17.98
C CYS A 354 7.75 18.92 -17.35
N CYS A 355 6.87 18.94 -16.34
CA CYS A 355 6.03 20.13 -16.14
C CYS A 355 5.29 20.19 -14.81
N ASP A 356 5.11 19.08 -14.10
CA ASP A 356 4.38 19.04 -12.83
C ASP A 356 5.38 18.94 -11.68
N THR A 357 5.12 19.69 -10.61
CA THR A 357 6.04 19.77 -9.46
C THR A 357 5.31 19.86 -8.15
N LEU A 358 5.88 19.25 -7.11
CA LEU A 358 5.58 19.54 -5.71
C LEU A 358 6.77 20.23 -5.07
N THR A 359 6.59 21.48 -4.66
CA THR A 359 7.65 22.25 -4.02
C THR A 359 7.36 22.42 -2.53
N ILE A 360 8.33 22.06 -1.71
CA ILE A 360 8.24 22.07 -0.24
C ILE A 360 9.10 23.23 0.27
N TYR A 361 8.48 24.17 0.98
CA TYR A 361 9.10 25.38 1.52
C TYR A 361 9.26 25.32 3.04
N ASP A 362 10.31 25.97 3.54
CA ASP A 362 10.58 26.14 4.98
C ASP A 362 9.72 27.26 5.57
N GLY A 363 8.78 26.92 6.45
CA GLY A 363 7.80 27.84 7.02
C GLY A 363 6.57 28.10 6.13
N LEU A 364 5.59 28.86 6.65
CA LEU A 364 4.37 29.22 5.91
C LEU A 364 4.54 30.38 4.94
N VAL A 365 5.53 31.24 5.18
CA VAL A 365 5.74 32.49 4.43
C VAL A 365 7.20 32.58 4.02
N GLY A 366 7.46 32.60 2.71
CA GLY A 366 8.81 32.75 2.16
C GLY A 366 9.04 31.95 0.89
N THR A 367 10.28 32.00 0.39
CA THR A 367 10.71 31.33 -0.86
C THR A 367 11.84 30.33 -0.63
N LYS A 368 12.16 29.99 0.63
CA LYS A 368 13.22 29.04 0.95
C LYS A 368 12.73 27.62 0.64
N VAL A 369 13.15 27.09 -0.50
CA VAL A 369 12.83 25.72 -0.93
C VAL A 369 13.68 24.72 -0.16
N LEU A 370 13.04 23.73 0.46
CA LEU A 370 13.68 22.56 1.06
C LEU A 370 13.87 21.44 0.03
N LYS A 371 12.84 21.20 -0.79
CA LYS A 371 12.85 20.16 -1.82
C LYS A 371 11.84 20.49 -2.93
N THR A 372 12.17 20.14 -4.16
CA THR A 372 11.21 20.10 -5.29
C THR A 372 11.20 18.68 -5.85
N LEU A 373 10.01 18.12 -6.02
CA LEU A 373 9.78 16.77 -6.55
C LEU A 373 9.12 16.86 -7.92
N THR A 374 9.56 16.00 -8.84
CA THR A 374 8.96 15.77 -10.16
C THR A 374 9.27 14.32 -10.60
N GLY A 375 8.51 13.80 -11.55
CA GLY A 375 8.57 12.38 -11.93
C GLY A 375 7.92 11.47 -10.89
N TYR A 376 8.61 10.38 -10.54
CA TYR A 376 8.03 9.28 -9.79
C TYR A 376 8.90 8.87 -8.60
N TYR A 377 8.24 8.65 -7.46
CA TYR A 377 8.79 8.08 -6.21
C TYR A 377 7.70 7.22 -5.56
N GLY A 378 7.47 6.02 -6.13
CA GLY A 378 6.43 5.11 -5.64
C GLY A 378 6.89 4.12 -4.58
N PHE A 379 8.17 3.77 -4.57
CA PHE A 379 8.72 2.68 -3.74
C PHE A 379 9.63 3.15 -2.60
N THR A 380 9.84 4.47 -2.49
CA THR A 380 10.67 5.07 -1.45
C THR A 380 9.97 6.28 -0.85
N SER A 381 9.97 6.38 0.49
CA SER A 381 9.44 7.57 1.15
C SER A 381 10.49 8.69 1.19
N ILE A 382 10.03 9.94 1.07
CA ILE A 382 10.90 11.12 1.10
C ILE A 382 10.56 11.94 2.35
N ASN A 383 11.52 12.00 3.27
CA ASN A 383 11.39 12.78 4.49
C ASN A 383 11.98 14.18 4.33
N VAL A 384 11.18 15.21 4.63
CA VAL A 384 11.61 16.62 4.59
C VAL A 384 11.23 17.30 5.90
N THR A 385 12.25 17.75 6.65
CA THR A 385 12.08 18.43 7.94
C THR A 385 12.34 19.93 7.82
N SER A 386 11.43 20.72 8.38
CA SER A 386 11.55 22.18 8.46
C SER A 386 12.57 22.64 9.50
N THR A 387 13.06 23.87 9.36
CA THR A 387 13.83 24.50 10.45
C THR A 387 12.93 25.15 11.50
N SER A 388 11.63 25.26 11.21
CA SER A 388 10.60 25.86 12.05
C SER A 388 9.46 24.88 12.34
N ASN A 389 8.45 25.33 13.07
CA ASN A 389 7.23 24.57 13.36
C ASN A 389 6.23 24.53 12.19
N ALA A 390 6.67 24.83 10.96
CA ALA A 390 5.78 24.85 9.80
C ALA A 390 6.48 24.52 8.47
N ILE A 391 5.69 23.97 7.55
CA ILE A 391 6.02 23.70 6.14
C ILE A 391 4.88 24.24 5.27
N ARG A 392 5.21 24.78 4.10
CA ARG A 392 4.22 25.01 3.04
C ARG A 392 4.57 24.12 1.84
N MET A 393 3.62 23.31 1.39
CA MET A 393 3.78 22.56 0.14
C MET A 393 2.94 23.21 -0.95
N GLU A 394 3.50 23.36 -2.15
CA GLU A 394 2.82 23.87 -3.33
C GLU A 394 2.80 22.77 -4.40
N TRP A 395 1.61 22.28 -4.73
CA TRP A 395 1.40 21.41 -5.87
C TRP A 395 1.08 22.24 -7.10
N ASN A 396 1.89 22.09 -8.14
CA ASN A 396 1.75 22.81 -9.41
C ASN A 396 1.74 21.81 -10.56
N ALA A 397 0.54 21.37 -10.93
CA ALA A 397 0.28 20.54 -12.10
C ALA A 397 -0.14 21.42 -13.27
N LYS A 398 0.66 21.41 -14.34
CA LYS A 398 0.41 22.13 -15.59
C LYS A 398 -0.07 21.20 -16.68
N SER A 399 0.26 19.92 -16.58
CA SER A 399 -0.22 18.89 -17.48
C SER A 399 -1.65 18.49 -17.12
N GLY A 400 -2.45 18.14 -18.13
CA GLY A 400 -3.89 17.93 -17.98
C GLY A 400 -4.37 16.48 -17.89
N ALA A 401 -3.47 15.48 -17.82
CA ALA A 401 -3.87 14.10 -17.54
C ALA A 401 -2.67 13.14 -17.30
N HIS A 402 -2.98 12.10 -16.51
CA HIS A 402 -2.41 10.75 -16.45
C HIS A 402 -1.36 10.40 -15.38
N VAL A 403 -1.36 11.08 -14.24
CA VAL A 403 -0.54 10.69 -13.07
C VAL A 403 -1.39 10.56 -11.82
N ARG A 404 -0.95 9.73 -10.87
CA ARG A 404 -1.69 9.44 -9.63
C ARG A 404 -1.60 10.54 -8.56
N GLY A 405 -0.66 11.47 -8.71
CA GLY A 405 -0.45 12.54 -7.74
C GLY A 405 0.42 12.09 -6.57
N TRP A 406 0.16 12.60 -5.37
CA TRP A 406 1.01 12.33 -4.21
C TRP A 406 0.22 12.15 -2.90
N HIS A 407 0.80 11.39 -1.99
CA HIS A 407 0.31 11.14 -0.64
C HIS A 407 1.46 11.36 0.35
N ALA A 408 1.19 12.09 1.42
CA ALA A 408 2.16 12.44 2.45
C ALA A 408 1.56 12.30 3.86
N ARG A 409 2.43 12.10 4.84
CA ARG A 409 2.09 12.11 6.27
C ARG A 409 2.84 13.22 6.99
N VAL A 410 2.14 13.90 7.90
CA VAL A 410 2.71 14.96 8.72
C VAL A 410 3.14 14.40 10.06
N SER A 411 4.35 14.75 10.51
CA SER A 411 4.87 14.37 11.82
C SER A 411 5.64 15.53 12.45
N SER A 412 6.01 15.36 13.72
CA SER A 412 6.70 16.37 14.51
C SER A 412 7.92 15.77 15.20
N ALA A 413 9.03 16.52 15.20
CA ALA A 413 10.31 16.17 15.81
C ALA A 413 10.61 17.07 17.01
#